data_AF-A0A914JHG0-F1
#
_entry.id   AF-A0A914JHG0-F1
#
_cell.length_a   1.000
_cell.length_b   1.000
_cell.length_c   1.000
_cell.angle_alpha   90.00
_cell.angle_beta   90.00
_cell.angle_gamma   90.00
#
_symmetry.space_group_name_H-M   'P 1'
#
loop_
_entity.id
_entity.type
_entity.pdbx_description
1 polymer ?
#
loop_
_entity_poly.entity_id
_entity_poly.type
_entity_poly.pdbx_seq_one_letter_code
_entity_poly.pdbx_strand_id
1 'polypeptide(L)'
;MTDGPEWCLIESDPGVFTELIRNFGVTGAQVEEIYTLDDATFLELKPVHGLIFLFKWRPGDEPSGKLDVENKNNIFFAQQVINNACATQAIVNLLLNIQNEDIKLGKVLEDFKEFTAGFDPTNRGLCLGNSETLRSVHNSFARQQLFELDIRGTGKEDNFHFISYLPINGHVYELDGLRGAPIDLAEIKEGEDWLKTIRPIIEKRIQKYTEGEIHFNLMAVISDRKAKYQKALEELTESGVETDDAAAEIYRLQMLIAEEEEKWERQRKENVRRRHNYVPFIVELLKILAKEQKLVPLLEEAIGRAENRQSSQLEEDMAPNVDQDLKIYPHEEVSKHNSTSSLWIVVDDKVYDVTKFLLEHPGGEEVLLDAGGQDATEAFNDVGHSADAKEMMKDYLIGRIPADDSRNAKAPVVQSTNNTTWTEIFTSPTWTNFLIPVGISLLVYLTYKSAQRIFPSI
;
A
#
# COMPACT_ATOMS: atom_id res chain seq x y z
N MET A 1 17.08 30.67 12.14
CA MET A 1 17.80 29.63 12.90
C MET A 1 16.83 29.03 13.89
N THR A 2 16.16 27.96 13.49
CA THR A 2 15.64 26.90 14.37
C THR A 2 15.50 25.67 13.48
N ASP A 3 16.65 25.10 13.11
CA ASP A 3 16.72 23.79 12.46
C ASP A 3 16.37 22.74 13.52
N GLY A 4 15.08 22.65 13.84
CA GLY A 4 14.55 21.50 14.55
C GLY A 4 14.52 20.30 13.60
N PRO A 5 14.60 19.05 14.11
CA PRO A 5 14.54 17.86 13.28
C PRO A 5 13.30 17.86 12.36
N GLU A 6 13.47 17.56 11.08
CA GLU A 6 12.35 17.45 10.15
C GLU A 6 11.42 16.27 10.51
N TRP A 7 10.18 16.31 10.03
CA TRP A 7 9.24 15.20 10.15
C TRP A 7 9.59 14.11 9.13
N CYS A 8 9.61 12.84 9.55
CA CYS A 8 9.90 11.71 8.67
C CYS A 8 8.65 11.22 7.90
N LEU A 9 8.83 10.41 6.85
CA LEU A 9 7.70 9.67 6.28
C LEU A 9 7.34 8.48 7.18
N ILE A 10 6.04 8.26 7.34
CA ILE A 10 5.47 7.12 8.09
C ILE A 10 4.86 6.12 7.11
N GLU A 11 5.17 4.85 7.33
CA GLU A 11 4.58 3.74 6.60
C GLU A 11 3.11 3.53 7.00
N SER A 12 2.27 3.23 6.00
CA SER A 12 0.85 2.92 6.21
C SER A 12 0.68 1.52 6.78
N ASP A 13 0.91 1.37 8.08
CA ASP A 13 0.82 0.09 8.78
C ASP A 13 -0.07 0.23 10.04
N PRO A 14 -1.07 -0.63 10.24
CA PRO A 14 -1.98 -0.54 11.38
C PRO A 14 -1.26 -0.69 12.72
N GLY A 15 -0.17 -1.47 12.79
CA GLY A 15 0.64 -1.63 13.99
C GLY A 15 1.40 -0.34 14.32
N VAL A 16 2.00 0.32 13.33
CA VAL A 16 2.65 1.63 13.49
C VAL A 16 1.64 2.68 13.97
N PHE A 17 0.45 2.74 13.35
CA PHE A 17 -0.59 3.70 13.73
C PHE A 17 -1.13 3.44 15.14
N THR A 18 -1.34 2.17 15.52
CA THR A 18 -1.77 1.80 16.87
C THR A 18 -0.74 2.23 17.93
N GLU A 19 0.55 1.99 17.68
CA GLU A 19 1.62 2.37 18.59
C GLU A 19 1.85 3.89 18.62
N LEU A 20 1.64 4.61 17.51
CA LEU A 20 1.64 6.08 17.46
C LEU A 20 0.56 6.66 18.38
N ILE A 21 -0.68 6.17 18.24
CA ILE A 21 -1.82 6.59 19.05
C ILE A 21 -1.52 6.38 20.54
N ARG A 22 -1.01 5.19 20.91
CA ARG A 22 -0.63 4.88 22.30
C ARG A 22 0.50 5.77 22.81
N ASN A 23 1.50 6.06 21.99
CA ASN A 23 2.63 6.92 22.38
C ASN A 23 2.24 8.41 22.48
N PHE A 24 1.13 8.84 21.86
CA PHE A 24 0.49 10.12 22.17
C PHE A 24 -0.21 10.13 23.53
N GLY A 25 -0.31 8.98 24.21
CA GLY A 25 -0.96 8.82 25.50
C GLY A 25 -2.43 8.41 25.42
N VAL A 26 -2.91 8.08 24.22
CA VAL A 26 -4.30 7.67 23.99
C VAL A 26 -4.49 6.22 24.40
N THR A 27 -5.58 5.93 25.11
CA THR A 27 -5.95 4.56 25.50
C THR A 27 -7.35 4.23 25.03
N GLY A 28 -7.62 2.94 24.81
CA GLY A 28 -8.94 2.44 24.40
C GLY A 28 -9.19 2.45 22.89
N ALA A 29 -8.17 2.77 22.08
CA ALA A 29 -8.23 2.74 20.62
C ALA A 29 -7.12 1.87 20.03
N GLN A 30 -7.44 1.18 18.93
CA GLN A 30 -6.48 0.49 18.06
C GLN A 30 -6.80 0.77 16.59
N VAL A 31 -5.86 0.45 15.70
CA VAL A 31 -6.01 0.64 14.25
C VAL A 31 -5.99 -0.71 13.55
N GLU A 32 -6.94 -0.90 12.64
CA GLU A 32 -7.09 -2.09 11.82
C GLU A 32 -7.06 -1.73 10.34
N GLU A 33 -6.48 -2.59 9.52
CA GLU A 33 -6.50 -2.44 8.07
C GLU A 33 -7.79 -3.04 7.50
N ILE A 34 -8.38 -2.35 6.52
CA ILE A 34 -9.59 -2.78 5.82
C ILE A 34 -9.20 -3.25 4.42
N TYR A 35 -9.40 -4.55 4.16
CA TYR A 35 -9.12 -5.17 2.87
C TYR A 35 -10.34 -5.16 1.94
N THR A 36 -11.54 -5.27 2.51
CA THR A 36 -12.81 -5.31 1.78
C THR A 36 -13.82 -4.36 2.40
N LEU A 37 -14.68 -3.77 1.57
CA LEU A 37 -15.69 -2.79 2.00
C LEU A 37 -17.06 -3.42 2.27
N ASP A 38 -17.14 -4.73 2.48
CA ASP A 38 -18.40 -5.43 2.72
C ASP A 38 -18.98 -5.19 4.14
N ASP A 39 -20.27 -5.48 4.31
CA ASP A 39 -20.97 -5.32 5.59
C ASP A 39 -20.41 -6.19 6.72
N ALA A 40 -19.90 -7.38 6.40
CA ALA A 40 -19.42 -8.32 7.41
C ALA A 40 -18.13 -7.78 8.06
N THR A 41 -17.19 -7.32 7.24
CA THR A 41 -15.93 -6.69 7.68
C THR A 41 -16.19 -5.51 8.60
N PHE A 42 -17.08 -4.60 8.21
CA PHE A 42 -17.42 -3.45 9.06
C PHE A 42 -18.13 -3.85 10.35
N LEU A 43 -18.98 -4.88 10.32
CA LEU A 43 -19.68 -5.37 11.51
C LEU A 43 -18.70 -5.95 12.55
N GLU A 44 -17.68 -6.68 12.10
CA GLU A 44 -16.62 -7.22 12.96
C GLU A 44 -15.73 -6.15 13.59
N LEU A 45 -15.56 -5.01 12.92
CA LEU A 45 -14.72 -3.90 13.39
C LEU A 45 -15.43 -2.98 14.38
N LYS A 46 -16.73 -3.14 14.64
CA LYS A 46 -17.48 -2.21 15.50
C LYS A 46 -17.04 -2.24 16.98
N PRO A 47 -17.02 -1.07 17.64
CA PRO A 47 -17.34 0.27 17.10
C PRO A 47 -16.17 0.90 16.31
N VAL A 48 -16.48 1.47 15.14
CA VAL A 48 -15.52 2.23 14.31
C VAL A 48 -15.71 3.72 14.55
N HIS A 49 -14.64 4.40 14.98
CA HIS A 49 -14.66 5.81 15.35
C HIS A 49 -14.24 6.74 14.20
N GLY A 50 -13.50 6.20 13.24
CA GLY A 50 -13.12 6.89 12.03
C GLY A 50 -12.30 6.00 11.12
N LEU A 51 -12.11 6.45 9.89
CA LEU A 51 -11.29 5.80 8.88
C LEU A 51 -10.12 6.71 8.52
N ILE A 52 -8.97 6.12 8.23
CA ILE A 52 -7.78 6.79 7.70
C ILE A 52 -7.55 6.24 6.30
N PHE A 53 -7.53 7.10 5.30
CA PHE A 53 -7.35 6.71 3.91
C PHE A 53 -6.06 7.32 3.36
N LEU A 54 -5.19 6.46 2.85
CA LEU A 54 -3.98 6.83 2.12
C LEU A 54 -4.22 6.64 0.63
N PHE A 55 -3.86 7.64 -0.16
CA PHE A 55 -3.94 7.55 -1.62
C PHE A 55 -2.82 8.34 -2.28
N LYS A 56 -2.53 8.03 -3.53
CA LYS A 56 -1.63 8.82 -4.36
C LYS A 56 -2.28 10.16 -4.72
N TRP A 57 -1.70 11.25 -4.22
CA TRP A 57 -2.21 12.60 -4.42
C TRP A 57 -1.95 13.09 -5.84
N ARG A 58 -2.95 13.77 -6.43
CA ARG A 58 -2.85 14.39 -7.76
C ARG A 58 -3.12 15.89 -7.69
N PRO A 59 -2.30 16.73 -8.36
CA PRO A 59 -2.57 18.16 -8.44
C PRO A 59 -3.91 18.41 -9.12
N GLY A 60 -4.77 19.23 -8.50
CA GLY A 60 -6.05 19.64 -9.07
C GLY A 60 -7.25 18.79 -8.71
N ASP A 61 -7.10 17.78 -7.83
CA ASP A 61 -8.24 17.02 -7.31
C ASP A 61 -9.25 17.96 -6.62
N GLU A 62 -10.50 17.91 -7.07
CA GLU A 62 -11.61 18.63 -6.43
C GLU A 62 -11.98 17.97 -5.09
N PRO A 63 -12.47 18.75 -4.10
CA PRO A 63 -13.01 18.20 -2.87
C PRO A 63 -14.13 17.19 -3.13
N SER A 64 -14.22 16.13 -2.31
CA SER A 64 -15.27 15.11 -2.45
C SER A 64 -16.68 15.62 -2.10
N GLY A 65 -16.78 16.80 -1.49
CA GLY A 65 -18.02 17.39 -0.97
C GLY A 65 -17.91 18.90 -0.77
N LYS A 66 -18.83 19.47 0.02
CA LYS A 66 -18.87 20.92 0.28
C LYS A 66 -17.92 21.27 1.42
N LEU A 67 -17.07 22.28 1.20
CA LEU A 67 -16.26 22.83 2.29
C LEU A 67 -17.16 23.50 3.33
N ASP A 68 -17.08 23.03 4.58
CA ASP A 68 -17.81 23.59 5.71
C ASP A 68 -16.99 24.71 6.37
N VAL A 69 -17.06 25.88 5.75
CA VAL A 69 -16.37 27.09 6.23
C VAL A 69 -17.05 27.67 7.48
N GLU A 70 -18.32 27.36 7.70
CA GLU A 70 -19.12 27.91 8.80
C GLU A 70 -18.82 27.19 10.12
N ASN A 71 -18.75 25.86 10.10
CA ASN A 71 -18.46 25.06 11.30
C ASN A 71 -16.98 24.71 11.48
N LYS A 72 -16.08 25.25 10.66
CA LYS A 72 -14.63 24.94 10.72
C LYS A 72 -13.98 25.15 12.10
N ASN A 73 -14.57 25.99 12.95
CA ASN A 73 -14.08 26.25 14.31
C ASN A 73 -14.71 25.31 15.36
N ASN A 74 -15.92 24.79 15.10
CA ASN A 74 -16.64 23.85 15.97
C ASN A 74 -16.10 22.42 15.85
N ILE A 75 -15.57 22.08 14.67
CA ILE A 75 -14.85 20.84 14.41
C ILE A 75 -13.37 21.07 14.68
N PHE A 76 -12.71 20.14 15.36
CA PHE A 76 -11.25 20.18 15.42
C PHE A 76 -10.70 19.87 14.04
N PHE A 77 -10.02 20.83 13.41
CA PHE A 77 -9.41 20.66 12.11
C PHE A 77 -8.12 21.46 12.04
N ALA A 78 -7.01 20.77 11.82
CA ALA A 78 -5.71 21.35 11.55
C ALA A 78 -5.39 21.21 10.06
N GLN A 79 -5.00 22.33 9.43
CA GLN A 79 -4.51 22.38 8.06
C GLN A 79 -3.00 22.07 8.04
N GLN A 80 -2.55 21.37 7.01
CA GLN A 80 -1.16 20.95 6.88
C GLN A 80 -0.30 22.14 6.48
N VAL A 81 0.69 22.43 7.30
CA VAL A 81 1.68 23.49 7.05
C VAL A 81 3.12 22.96 7.03
N ILE A 82 3.33 21.68 7.38
CA ILE A 82 4.62 21.00 7.37
C ILE A 82 4.53 19.74 6.51
N ASN A 83 5.58 19.46 5.76
CA ASN A 83 5.70 18.24 4.96
C ASN A 83 5.88 17.01 5.87
N ASN A 84 5.50 15.83 5.36
CA ASN A 84 5.65 14.53 6.03
C ASN A 84 4.91 14.34 7.37
N ALA A 85 4.23 15.36 7.90
CA ALA A 85 3.41 15.26 9.10
C ALA A 85 2.00 14.68 8.87
N CYS A 86 1.66 14.33 7.61
CA CYS A 86 0.29 13.97 7.20
C CYS A 86 -0.30 12.79 8.00
N ALA A 87 0.49 11.75 8.31
CA ALA A 87 0.02 10.62 9.11
C ALA A 87 -0.42 11.05 10.52
N THR A 88 0.43 11.78 11.25
CA THR A 88 0.09 12.31 12.59
C THR A 88 -1.05 13.30 12.52
N GLN A 89 -1.08 14.13 11.50
CA GLN A 89 -2.15 15.11 11.34
C GLN A 89 -3.51 14.44 11.09
N ALA A 90 -3.58 13.41 10.25
CA ALA A 90 -4.81 12.63 10.04
C ALA A 90 -5.27 11.96 11.35
N ILE A 91 -4.34 11.36 12.10
CA ILE A 91 -4.64 10.77 13.43
C ILE A 91 -5.17 11.83 14.40
N VAL A 92 -4.50 12.98 14.53
CA VAL A 92 -4.90 14.03 15.48
C VAL A 92 -6.23 14.67 15.08
N ASN A 93 -6.45 14.94 13.80
CA ASN A 93 -7.73 15.43 13.27
C ASN A 93 -8.86 14.44 13.59
N LEU A 94 -8.61 13.14 13.48
CA LEU A 94 -9.60 12.11 13.82
C LEU A 94 -9.84 12.06 15.34
N LEU A 95 -8.79 11.82 16.13
CA LEU A 95 -8.90 11.58 17.57
C LEU A 95 -9.52 12.75 18.34
N LEU A 96 -9.15 14.00 18.01
CA LEU A 96 -9.64 15.16 18.75
C LEU A 96 -11.13 15.48 18.50
N ASN A 97 -11.77 14.78 17.56
CA ASN A 97 -13.21 14.84 17.30
C ASN A 97 -13.97 13.61 17.80
N ILE A 98 -13.29 12.55 18.26
CA ILE A 98 -13.97 11.36 18.80
C ILE A 98 -14.77 11.75 20.05
N GLN A 99 -16.04 11.36 20.08
CA GLN A 99 -16.96 11.50 21.20
C GLN A 99 -17.34 10.10 21.72
N ASN A 100 -16.38 9.39 22.28
CA ASN A 100 -16.59 8.07 22.86
C ASN A 100 -15.93 7.98 24.23
N GLU A 101 -16.66 7.51 25.24
CA GLU A 101 -16.19 7.46 26.63
C GLU A 101 -15.08 6.42 26.85
N ASP A 102 -15.02 5.37 26.03
CA ASP A 102 -14.01 4.31 26.13
C ASP A 102 -12.63 4.79 25.63
N ILE A 103 -12.59 5.85 24.81
CA ILE A 103 -11.35 6.43 24.30
C ILE A 103 -10.93 7.60 25.17
N LYS A 104 -9.77 7.49 25.81
CA LYS A 104 -9.16 8.58 26.58
C LYS A 104 -8.00 9.17 25.79
N LEU A 105 -8.06 10.47 25.51
CA LEU A 105 -7.06 11.17 24.69
C LEU A 105 -5.69 11.26 25.39
N GLY A 106 -5.71 11.32 26.71
CA GLY A 106 -4.51 11.48 27.52
C GLY A 106 -3.98 12.91 27.49
N LYS A 107 -3.09 13.21 28.44
CA LYS A 107 -2.67 14.58 28.75
C LYS A 107 -2.10 15.35 27.54
N VAL A 108 -1.32 14.69 26.68
CA VAL A 108 -0.67 15.37 25.54
C VAL A 108 -1.70 15.92 24.56
N LEU A 109 -2.68 15.11 24.18
CA LEU A 109 -3.71 15.51 23.22
C LEU A 109 -4.80 16.37 23.86
N GLU A 110 -5.10 16.18 25.15
CA GLU A 110 -6.01 17.05 25.92
C GLU A 110 -5.44 18.47 26.05
N ASP A 111 -4.19 18.61 26.50
CA ASP A 111 -3.50 19.89 26.61
C ASP A 111 -3.42 20.58 25.24
N PHE A 112 -3.12 19.81 24.18
CA PHE A 112 -3.04 20.34 22.82
C PHE A 112 -4.40 20.82 22.32
N LYS A 113 -5.48 20.08 22.58
CA LYS A 113 -6.85 20.46 22.20
C LYS A 113 -7.30 21.71 22.95
N GLU A 114 -7.01 21.82 24.25
CA GLU A 114 -7.32 23.00 25.05
C GLU A 114 -6.54 24.23 24.56
N PHE A 115 -5.23 24.09 24.37
CA PHE A 115 -4.36 25.17 23.91
C PHE A 115 -4.78 25.74 22.56
N THR A 116 -5.27 24.88 21.65
CA THR A 116 -5.63 25.26 20.28
C THR A 116 -7.12 25.49 20.04
N ALA A 117 -7.94 25.48 21.10
CA ALA A 117 -9.40 25.56 20.99
C ALA A 117 -9.87 26.81 20.21
N GLY A 118 -9.24 27.97 20.44
CA GLY A 118 -9.58 29.24 19.79
C GLY A 118 -8.86 29.52 18.47
N PHE A 119 -8.04 28.60 17.97
CA PHE A 119 -7.22 28.84 16.77
C PHE A 119 -7.95 28.44 15.50
N ASP A 120 -7.68 29.15 14.42
CA ASP A 120 -8.09 28.73 13.07
C ASP A 120 -7.32 27.48 12.60
N PRO A 121 -7.78 26.80 11.53
CA PRO A 121 -7.14 25.58 11.05
C PRO A 121 -5.66 25.71 10.70
N THR A 122 -5.23 26.84 10.15
CA THR A 122 -3.84 27.08 9.77
C THR A 122 -2.96 27.21 11.02
N ASN A 123 -3.42 27.95 12.02
CA ASN A 123 -2.73 28.09 13.31
C ASN A 123 -2.70 26.78 14.10
N ARG A 124 -3.78 25.98 14.09
CA ARG A 124 -3.78 24.60 14.63
C ARG A 124 -2.70 23.74 13.96
N GLY A 125 -2.59 23.83 12.64
CA GLY A 125 -1.53 23.18 11.85
C GLY A 125 -0.12 23.58 12.27
N LEU A 126 0.11 24.89 12.43
CA LEU A 126 1.39 25.42 12.88
C LEU A 126 1.76 24.96 14.29
N CYS A 127 0.80 24.92 15.20
CA CYS A 127 1.00 24.39 16.54
C CYS A 127 1.30 22.89 16.54
N LEU A 128 0.60 22.10 15.71
CA LEU A 128 0.87 20.68 15.54
C LEU A 128 2.30 20.47 15.04
N GLY A 129 2.67 21.19 13.99
CA GLY A 129 3.96 21.08 13.35
C GLY A 129 5.15 21.48 14.24
N ASN A 130 4.93 22.42 15.16
CA ASN A 130 5.93 22.87 16.15
C ASN A 130 5.91 22.06 17.46
N SER A 131 5.00 21.10 17.61
CA SER A 131 4.93 20.28 18.82
C SER A 131 6.09 19.28 18.87
N GLU A 132 7.07 19.55 19.73
CA GLU A 132 8.22 18.66 19.93
C GLU A 132 7.80 17.27 20.41
N THR A 133 6.79 17.19 21.28
CA THR A 133 6.27 15.92 21.79
C THR A 133 5.67 15.08 20.67
N LEU A 134 4.76 15.65 19.86
CA LEU A 134 4.12 14.92 18.76
C LEU A 134 5.16 14.51 17.71
N ARG A 135 6.07 15.42 17.36
CA ARG A 135 7.15 15.15 16.41
C ARG A 135 8.12 14.08 16.90
N SER A 136 8.50 14.10 18.18
CA SER A 136 9.40 13.08 18.76
C SER A 136 8.76 11.70 18.74
N VAL A 137 7.45 11.61 19.04
CA VAL A 137 6.72 10.35 18.94
C VAL A 137 6.65 9.89 17.49
N HIS A 138 6.25 10.77 16.57
CA HIS A 138 6.19 10.49 15.14
C HIS A 138 7.53 9.96 14.60
N ASN A 139 8.62 10.71 14.80
CA ASN A 139 9.94 10.34 14.30
C ASN A 139 10.51 9.08 14.96
N SER A 140 9.96 8.61 16.09
CA SER A 140 10.38 7.34 16.70
C SER A 140 9.99 6.11 15.87
N PHE A 141 9.07 6.27 14.91
CA PHE A 141 8.62 5.26 13.95
C PHE A 141 9.18 5.47 12.54
N ALA A 142 10.11 6.43 12.36
CA ALA A 142 10.83 6.60 11.12
C ALA A 142 11.56 5.30 10.75
N ARG A 143 11.54 4.94 9.46
CA ARG A 143 12.49 3.95 8.95
C ARG A 143 13.91 4.47 9.16
N GLN A 144 14.82 3.61 9.59
CA GLN A 144 16.23 4.00 9.63
C GLN A 144 16.72 4.24 8.20
N GLN A 145 17.02 5.50 7.87
CA GLN A 145 17.74 5.83 6.66
C GLN A 145 19.17 5.29 6.82
N LEU A 146 19.53 4.30 5.99
CA LEU A 146 20.81 3.60 6.07
C LEU A 146 22.00 4.51 5.70
N PHE A 147 21.76 5.63 5.00
CA PHE A 147 22.77 6.60 4.57
C PHE A 147 22.14 8.00 4.39
N GLU A 148 22.88 9.09 4.71
CA GLU A 148 22.63 10.46 4.20
C GLU A 148 23.13 10.60 2.74
N LEU A 149 22.95 9.56 1.93
CA LEU A 149 23.21 9.68 0.51
C LEU A 149 21.94 10.28 -0.08
N ASP A 150 22.00 11.59 -0.25
CA ASP A 150 21.11 12.45 -1.02
C ASP A 150 21.19 12.01 -2.51
N ILE A 151 20.89 10.73 -2.78
CA ILE A 151 20.63 10.24 -4.12
C ILE A 151 19.29 10.84 -4.44
N ARG A 152 19.31 12.06 -4.99
CA ARG A 152 18.17 12.65 -5.65
C ARG A 152 17.70 11.65 -6.70
N GLY A 153 16.74 10.81 -6.32
CA GLY A 153 16.04 9.93 -7.22
C GLY A 153 15.50 10.81 -8.33
N THR A 154 15.91 10.55 -9.58
CA THR A 154 15.41 11.29 -10.74
C THR A 154 14.00 10.84 -11.14
N GLY A 155 13.37 9.94 -10.38
CA GLY A 155 11.95 9.64 -10.50
C GLY A 155 11.13 10.69 -9.75
N LYS A 156 9.98 11.10 -10.32
CA LYS A 156 8.96 11.77 -9.52
C LYS A 156 8.58 10.79 -8.40
N GLU A 157 8.95 11.07 -7.16
CA GLU A 157 8.43 10.30 -6.04
C GLU A 157 6.91 10.47 -6.04
N ASP A 158 6.21 9.33 -5.94
CA ASP A 158 4.76 9.36 -5.82
C ASP A 158 4.40 9.96 -4.47
N ASN A 159 3.70 11.10 -4.49
CA ASN A 159 3.27 11.77 -3.29
C ASN A 159 2.02 11.09 -2.75
N PHE A 160 2.17 10.31 -1.68
CA PHE A 160 1.05 9.74 -0.94
C PHE A 160 0.53 10.71 0.12
N HIS A 161 -0.78 10.74 0.31
CA HIS A 161 -1.44 11.65 1.23
C HIS A 161 -2.48 10.94 2.10
N PHE A 162 -2.47 11.27 3.40
CA PHE A 162 -3.42 10.75 4.39
C PHE A 162 -4.56 11.73 4.62
N ILE A 163 -5.77 11.19 4.66
CA ILE A 163 -6.99 11.90 5.09
C ILE A 163 -7.75 11.06 6.10
N SER A 164 -8.65 11.68 6.86
CA SER A 164 -9.51 10.96 7.79
C SER A 164 -10.99 11.19 7.51
N TYR A 165 -11.80 10.15 7.69
CA TYR A 165 -13.26 10.21 7.66
C TYR A 165 -13.83 9.86 9.03
N LEU A 166 -14.85 10.56 9.49
CA LEU A 166 -15.48 10.30 10.78
C LEU A 166 -16.87 10.95 10.90
N PRO A 167 -17.76 10.39 11.73
CA PRO A 167 -19.04 11.01 12.03
C PRO A 167 -18.88 12.13 13.07
N ILE A 168 -19.44 13.31 12.79
CA ILE A 168 -19.50 14.44 13.72
C ILE A 168 -20.90 15.06 13.66
N ASN A 169 -21.58 15.14 14.80
CA ASN A 169 -22.88 15.81 14.94
C ASN A 169 -23.94 15.38 13.90
N GLY A 170 -24.05 14.07 13.61
CA GLY A 170 -25.02 13.53 12.65
C GLY A 170 -24.63 13.69 11.18
N HIS A 171 -23.40 14.10 10.87
CA HIS A 171 -22.86 14.19 9.52
C HIS A 171 -21.57 13.41 9.40
N VAL A 172 -21.22 12.98 8.19
CA VAL A 172 -19.92 12.37 7.87
C VAL A 172 -19.01 13.43 7.27
N TYR A 173 -17.83 13.62 7.86
CA TYR A 173 -16.84 14.58 7.39
C TYR A 173 -15.60 13.91 6.83
N GLU A 174 -15.02 14.52 5.80
CA GLU A 174 -13.64 14.31 5.35
C GLU A 174 -12.76 15.44 5.90
N LEU A 175 -11.70 15.07 6.63
CA LEU A 175 -10.69 15.99 7.13
C LEU A 175 -9.39 15.80 6.33
N ASP A 176 -9.27 16.56 5.25
CA ASP A 176 -8.09 16.61 4.41
C ASP A 176 -7.21 17.80 4.82
N GLY A 177 -6.01 17.51 5.35
CA GLY A 177 -5.06 18.54 5.80
C GLY A 177 -4.62 19.51 4.69
N LEU A 178 -4.70 19.16 3.41
CA LEU A 178 -4.36 20.06 2.31
C LEU A 178 -5.48 21.06 1.99
N ARG A 179 -6.65 20.93 2.60
CA ARG A 179 -7.80 21.83 2.43
C ARG A 179 -7.85 22.89 3.52
N GLY A 180 -8.56 23.98 3.25
CA GLY A 180 -8.72 25.09 4.19
C GLY A 180 -9.81 24.91 5.25
N ALA A 181 -10.65 23.88 5.13
CA ALA A 181 -11.76 23.58 6.03
C ALA A 181 -12.14 22.08 5.95
N PRO A 182 -12.86 21.55 6.96
CA PRO A 182 -13.53 20.25 6.86
C PRO A 182 -14.44 20.17 5.62
N ILE A 183 -14.59 18.97 5.06
CA ILE A 183 -15.50 18.71 3.95
C ILE A 183 -16.69 17.93 4.49
N ASP A 184 -17.89 18.51 4.42
CA ASP A 184 -19.14 17.81 4.71
C ASP A 184 -19.50 16.92 3.51
N LEU A 185 -19.63 15.62 3.76
CA LEU A 185 -19.89 14.62 2.72
C LEU A 185 -21.38 14.27 2.64
N ALA A 186 -22.01 14.02 3.79
CA ALA A 186 -23.38 13.54 3.86
C ALA A 186 -23.95 13.61 5.29
N GLU A 187 -25.25 13.84 5.38
CA GLU A 187 -26.03 13.67 6.61
C GLU A 187 -26.25 12.17 6.90
N ILE A 188 -26.11 11.80 8.17
CA ILE A 188 -26.37 10.45 8.69
C ILE A 188 -27.82 10.41 9.12
N LYS A 189 -28.60 9.49 8.54
CA LYS A 189 -30.02 9.35 8.92
C LYS A 189 -30.14 8.89 10.37
N GLU A 190 -31.19 9.35 11.05
CA GLU A 190 -31.44 8.98 12.44
C GLU A 190 -31.52 7.45 12.61
N GLY A 191 -30.69 6.92 13.52
CA GLY A 191 -30.57 5.48 13.77
C GLY A 191 -29.78 4.68 12.72
N GLU A 192 -29.26 5.33 11.67
CA GLU A 192 -28.41 4.70 10.67
C GLU A 192 -26.94 4.68 11.12
N ASP A 193 -26.24 3.61 10.75
CA ASP A 193 -24.80 3.51 10.94
C ASP A 193 -24.07 4.33 9.87
N TRP A 194 -23.22 5.25 10.32
CA TRP A 194 -22.43 6.14 9.45
C TRP A 194 -21.56 5.39 8.43
N LEU A 195 -21.17 4.15 8.74
CA LEU A 195 -20.41 3.28 7.82
C LEU A 195 -21.19 2.98 6.54
N LYS A 196 -22.52 2.89 6.60
CA LYS A 196 -23.38 2.72 5.42
C LYS A 196 -23.39 3.97 4.55
N THR A 197 -23.33 5.15 5.17
CA THR A 197 -23.31 6.43 4.49
C THR A 197 -21.96 6.67 3.77
N ILE A 198 -20.83 6.35 4.41
CA ILE A 198 -19.49 6.62 3.86
C ILE A 198 -19.03 5.59 2.82
N ARG A 199 -19.44 4.33 2.92
CA ARG A 199 -19.00 3.25 2.02
C ARG A 199 -19.12 3.60 0.53
N PRO A 200 -20.29 4.00 -0.01
CA PRO A 200 -20.41 4.30 -1.44
C PRO A 200 -19.53 5.49 -1.88
N ILE A 201 -19.18 6.39 -0.95
CA ILE A 201 -18.30 7.54 -1.21
C ILE A 201 -16.85 7.06 -1.36
N ILE A 202 -16.39 6.16 -0.48
CA ILE A 202 -15.06 5.56 -0.56
C ILE A 202 -14.94 4.68 -1.81
N GLU A 203 -15.93 3.84 -2.10
CA GLU A 203 -15.97 3.02 -3.32
C GLU A 203 -15.86 3.88 -4.58
N LYS A 204 -16.68 4.93 -4.67
CA LYS A 204 -16.62 5.88 -5.79
C LYS A 204 -15.26 6.57 -5.88
N ARG A 205 -14.59 6.83 -4.76
CA ARG A 205 -13.24 7.42 -4.75
C ARG A 205 -12.20 6.42 -5.24
N ILE A 206 -12.28 5.16 -4.82
CA ILE A 206 -11.38 4.08 -5.27
C ILE A 206 -11.55 3.86 -6.79
N GLN A 207 -12.78 3.88 -7.30
CA GLN A 207 -13.08 3.76 -8.73
C GLN A 207 -12.52 4.89 -9.61
N LYS A 208 -12.11 6.04 -9.03
CA LYS A 208 -11.48 7.12 -9.81
C LYS A 208 -10.02 6.82 -10.16
N TYR A 209 -9.38 5.89 -9.46
CA TYR A 209 -8.04 5.44 -9.79
C TYR A 209 -8.15 4.41 -10.94
N THR A 210 -7.19 4.44 -11.85
CA THR A 210 -7.23 3.62 -13.08
C THR A 210 -7.37 2.14 -12.71
N GLU A 211 -8.11 1.34 -13.49
CA GLU A 211 -8.11 -0.13 -13.33
C GLU A 211 -6.66 -0.62 -13.29
N GLY A 212 -6.22 -1.14 -12.13
CA GLY A 212 -4.85 -1.57 -11.85
C GLY A 212 -4.03 -0.69 -10.87
N GLU A 213 -4.50 0.51 -10.49
CA GLU A 213 -3.80 1.36 -9.51
C GLU A 213 -4.23 1.02 -8.08
N ILE A 214 -3.61 -0.02 -7.52
CA ILE A 214 -3.85 -0.53 -6.15
C ILE A 214 -3.12 0.25 -5.04
N HIS A 215 -2.59 1.44 -5.33
CA HIS A 215 -1.77 2.20 -4.38
C HIS A 215 -2.62 3.08 -3.44
N PHE A 216 -3.51 2.43 -2.71
CA PHE A 216 -4.23 3.03 -1.59
C PHE A 216 -4.22 2.10 -0.39
N ASN A 217 -4.44 2.65 0.79
CA ASN A 217 -4.57 1.89 2.01
C ASN A 217 -5.72 2.50 2.83
N LEU A 218 -6.55 1.65 3.41
CA LEU A 218 -7.67 2.07 4.25
C LEU A 218 -7.52 1.42 5.62
N MET A 219 -7.56 2.23 6.66
CA MET A 219 -7.50 1.78 8.05
C MET A 219 -8.70 2.30 8.83
N ALA A 220 -9.15 1.53 9.81
CA ALA A 220 -10.18 1.89 10.77
C ALA A 220 -9.56 2.13 12.14
N VAL A 221 -9.90 3.26 12.76
CA VAL A 221 -9.67 3.48 14.20
C VAL A 221 -10.86 2.92 14.94
N ILE A 222 -10.64 1.85 15.71
CA ILE A 222 -11.66 1.10 16.44
C ILE A 222 -11.38 1.11 17.94
N SER A 223 -12.35 0.72 18.76
CA SER A 223 -12.08 0.49 20.20
C SER A 223 -11.11 -0.68 20.39
N ASP A 224 -10.32 -0.64 21.45
CA ASP A 224 -9.42 -1.73 21.83
C ASP A 224 -10.21 -3.05 22.02
N ARG A 225 -9.97 -4.02 21.13
CA ARG A 225 -10.70 -5.29 21.07
C ARG A 225 -10.40 -6.16 22.27
N LYS A 226 -9.14 -6.20 22.69
CA LYS A 226 -8.75 -6.96 23.87
C LYS A 226 -9.46 -6.42 25.12
N ALA A 227 -9.46 -5.11 25.31
CA ALA A 227 -10.18 -4.50 26.44
C ALA A 227 -11.69 -4.80 26.39
N LYS A 228 -12.30 -4.76 25.21
CA LYS A 228 -13.70 -5.14 24.99
C LYS A 228 -13.99 -6.58 25.39
N TYR A 229 -13.17 -7.54 24.94
CA TYR A 229 -13.35 -8.95 25.26
C TYR A 229 -13.08 -9.25 26.73
N GLN A 230 -12.09 -8.59 27.34
CA GLN A 230 -11.82 -8.71 28.76
C GLN A 230 -12.99 -8.23 29.61
N LYS A 231 -13.56 -7.06 29.28
CA LYS A 231 -14.76 -6.55 29.96
C LYS A 231 -15.95 -7.50 29.83
N ALA A 232 -16.21 -8.01 28.62
CA ALA A 232 -17.29 -8.98 28.40
C ALA A 232 -17.08 -10.29 29.18
N LEU A 233 -15.82 -10.75 29.28
CA LEU A 233 -15.44 -11.94 30.04
C LEU A 233 -15.62 -11.73 31.55
N GLU A 234 -15.23 -10.57 32.06
CA GLU A 234 -15.42 -10.17 33.46
C GLU A 234 -16.92 -10.12 33.81
N GLU A 235 -17.74 -9.42 33.01
CA GLU A 235 -19.19 -9.33 33.20
C GLU A 235 -19.86 -10.72 33.22
N LEU A 236 -19.46 -11.60 32.30
CA LEU A 236 -20.01 -12.96 32.23
C LEU A 236 -19.59 -13.81 33.43
N THR A 237 -18.33 -13.68 33.88
CA THR A 237 -17.81 -14.41 35.04
C THR A 237 -18.45 -13.92 36.34
N GLU A 238 -18.66 -12.61 36.49
CA GLU A 238 -19.29 -12.00 37.66
C GLU A 238 -20.79 -12.31 37.76
N SER A 239 -21.45 -12.53 36.62
CA SER A 239 -22.88 -12.89 36.59
C SER A 239 -23.18 -14.22 37.30
N GLY A 240 -22.17 -15.09 37.49
CA GLY A 240 -22.30 -16.39 38.13
C GLY A 240 -23.22 -17.37 37.38
N VAL A 241 -23.52 -17.09 36.10
CA VAL A 241 -24.37 -17.94 35.26
C VAL A 241 -23.58 -19.17 34.81
N GLU A 242 -23.82 -20.31 35.45
CA GLU A 242 -23.21 -21.60 35.10
C GLU A 242 -24.09 -22.36 34.10
N THR A 243 -24.13 -21.91 32.84
CA THR A 243 -24.78 -22.60 31.73
C THR A 243 -23.76 -23.08 30.70
N ASP A 244 -24.10 -24.12 29.93
CA ASP A 244 -23.26 -24.59 28.81
C ASP A 244 -22.99 -23.47 27.79
N ASP A 245 -23.99 -22.62 27.54
CA ASP A 245 -23.86 -21.45 26.67
C ASP A 245 -22.87 -20.41 27.23
N ALA A 246 -22.92 -20.15 28.54
CA ALA A 246 -21.98 -19.24 29.19
C ALA A 246 -20.54 -19.80 29.16
N ALA A 247 -20.37 -21.09 29.39
CA ALA A 247 -19.07 -21.74 29.28
C ALA A 247 -18.49 -21.67 27.86
N ALA A 248 -19.33 -21.87 26.84
CA ALA A 248 -18.94 -21.74 25.44
C ALA A 248 -18.52 -20.30 25.08
N GLU A 249 -19.26 -19.29 25.55
CA GLU A 249 -18.91 -17.88 25.29
C GLU A 249 -17.66 -17.45 26.05
N ILE A 250 -17.45 -17.91 27.29
CA ILE A 250 -16.19 -17.70 28.03
C ILE A 250 -15.00 -18.24 27.24
N TYR A 251 -15.10 -19.46 26.72
CA TYR A 251 -14.04 -20.06 25.91
C TYR A 251 -13.80 -19.27 24.63
N ARG A 252 -14.86 -18.82 23.95
CA ARG A 252 -14.77 -17.97 22.75
C ARG A 252 -14.05 -16.66 23.05
N LEU A 253 -14.41 -15.96 24.12
CA LEU A 253 -13.80 -14.70 24.53
C LEU A 253 -12.31 -14.89 24.89
N GLN A 254 -11.97 -15.98 25.58
CA GLN A 254 -10.56 -16.31 25.89
C GLN A 254 -9.74 -16.54 24.62
N MET A 255 -10.30 -17.24 23.63
CA MET A 255 -9.64 -17.43 22.33
C MET A 255 -9.42 -16.10 21.60
N LEU A 256 -10.45 -15.25 21.54
CA LEU A 256 -10.34 -13.92 20.90
C LEU A 256 -9.31 -13.02 21.59
N ILE A 257 -9.21 -13.07 22.93
CA ILE A 257 -8.17 -12.36 23.68
C ILE A 257 -6.78 -12.88 23.30
N ALA A 258 -6.59 -14.20 23.24
CA ALA A 258 -5.31 -14.80 22.87
C ALA A 258 -4.90 -14.44 21.43
N GLU A 259 -5.84 -14.42 20.49
CA GLU A 259 -5.61 -13.99 19.10
C GLU A 259 -5.15 -12.52 19.02
N GLU A 260 -5.81 -11.61 19.75
CA GLU A 260 -5.41 -10.19 19.80
C GLU A 260 -4.03 -10.03 20.47
N GLU A 261 -3.70 -10.81 21.50
CA GLU A 261 -2.37 -10.82 22.11
C GLU A 261 -1.28 -11.28 21.15
N GLU A 262 -1.50 -12.38 20.42
CA GLU A 262 -0.53 -12.91 19.45
C GLU A 262 -0.30 -11.91 18.30
N LYS A 263 -1.38 -11.31 17.80
CA LYS A 263 -1.32 -10.25 16.79
C LYS A 263 -0.47 -9.08 17.29
N TRP A 264 -0.68 -8.66 18.54
CA TRP A 264 0.04 -7.53 19.09
C TRP A 264 1.53 -7.84 19.31
N GLU A 265 1.88 -9.05 19.73
CA GLU A 265 3.27 -9.51 19.77
C GLU A 265 3.93 -9.49 18.39
N ARG A 266 3.20 -9.92 17.36
CA ARG A 266 3.68 -9.94 15.98
C ARG A 266 3.99 -8.53 15.48
N GLN A 267 3.06 -7.59 15.69
CA GLN A 267 3.24 -6.18 15.36
C GLN A 267 4.42 -5.55 16.12
N ARG A 268 4.56 -5.86 17.41
CA ARG A 268 5.68 -5.38 18.21
C ARG A 268 7.03 -5.88 17.70
N LYS A 269 7.13 -7.17 17.34
CA LYS A 269 8.33 -7.75 16.73
C LYS A 269 8.64 -7.09 15.39
N GLU A 270 7.62 -6.81 14.59
CA GLU A 270 7.79 -6.13 13.31
C GLU A 270 8.25 -4.68 13.46
N ASN A 271 7.70 -3.94 14.43
CA ASN A 271 8.17 -2.59 14.74
C ASN A 271 9.64 -2.58 15.20
N VAL A 272 10.07 -3.57 15.98
CA VAL A 272 11.49 -3.73 16.35
C VAL A 272 12.37 -3.94 15.11
N ARG A 273 11.92 -4.75 14.14
CA ARG A 273 12.64 -4.96 12.86
C ARG A 273 12.72 -3.67 12.06
N ARG A 274 11.61 -2.95 11.90
CA ARG A 274 11.56 -1.67 11.15
C ARG A 274 12.52 -0.62 11.69
N ARG A 275 12.74 -0.62 13.00
CA ARG A 275 13.64 0.33 13.70
C ARG A 275 15.07 -0.18 13.82
N HIS A 276 15.36 -1.42 13.42
CA HIS A 276 16.67 -2.03 13.59
C HIS A 276 17.69 -1.49 12.58
N ASN A 277 18.90 -1.20 13.05
CA ASN A 277 20.01 -0.84 12.17
C ASN A 277 20.62 -2.09 11.54
N TYR A 278 20.27 -2.37 10.28
CA TYR A 278 20.82 -3.51 9.55
C TYR A 278 22.21 -3.26 8.97
N VAL A 279 22.77 -2.05 8.99
CA VAL A 279 24.11 -1.77 8.40
C VAL A 279 25.20 -2.66 9.01
N PRO A 280 25.36 -2.77 10.34
CA PRO A 280 26.38 -3.64 10.93
C PRO A 280 26.19 -5.10 10.54
N PHE A 281 24.93 -5.58 10.52
CA PHE A 281 24.60 -6.94 10.11
C PHE A 281 24.98 -7.22 8.66
N ILE A 282 24.61 -6.32 7.73
CA ILE A 282 24.92 -6.43 6.30
C ILE A 282 26.44 -6.43 6.10
N VAL A 283 27.17 -5.54 6.76
CA VAL A 283 28.63 -5.46 6.66
C VAL A 283 29.29 -6.74 7.13
N GLU A 284 28.87 -7.31 8.27
CA GLU A 284 29.42 -8.57 8.76
C GLU A 284 29.05 -9.76 7.87
N LEU A 285 27.82 -9.81 7.35
CA LEU A 285 27.40 -10.82 6.38
C LEU A 285 28.28 -10.79 5.13
N LEU A 286 28.53 -9.60 4.57
CA LEU A 286 29.40 -9.44 3.39
C LEU A 286 30.85 -9.86 3.69
N LYS A 287 31.38 -9.54 4.87
CA LYS A 287 32.72 -9.98 5.31
C LYS A 287 32.81 -11.50 5.39
N ILE A 288 31.81 -12.17 5.95
CA ILE A 288 31.77 -13.64 6.05
C ILE A 288 31.71 -14.26 4.65
N LEU A 289 30.82 -13.78 3.78
CA LEU A 289 30.71 -14.27 2.40
C LEU A 289 32.00 -14.07 1.60
N ALA A 290 32.71 -12.95 1.80
CA ALA A 290 34.01 -12.71 1.19
C ALA A 290 35.08 -13.67 1.71
N LYS A 291 35.13 -13.89 3.03
CA LYS A 291 36.06 -14.83 3.67
C LYS A 291 35.85 -16.27 3.20
N GLU A 292 34.60 -16.66 3.00
CA GLU A 292 34.22 -17.99 2.48
C GLU A 292 34.32 -18.09 0.95
N GLN A 293 34.77 -17.04 0.25
CA GLN A 293 34.87 -16.97 -1.21
C GLN A 293 33.53 -17.20 -1.95
N LYS A 294 32.40 -17.00 -1.26
CA LYS A 294 31.04 -17.15 -1.81
C LYS A 294 30.50 -15.85 -2.40
N LEU A 295 31.04 -14.70 -2.00
CA LEU A 295 30.52 -13.40 -2.41
C LEU A 295 30.57 -13.18 -3.93
N VAL A 296 31.71 -13.46 -4.56
CA VAL A 296 31.90 -13.23 -6.01
C VAL A 296 31.00 -14.13 -6.86
N PRO A 297 30.92 -15.45 -6.63
CA PRO A 297 30.00 -16.32 -7.36
C PRO A 297 28.53 -15.88 -7.25
N LEU A 298 28.08 -15.52 -6.03
CA LEU A 298 26.71 -15.05 -5.81
C LEU A 298 26.42 -13.73 -6.54
N LEU A 299 27.41 -12.83 -6.61
CA LEU A 299 27.29 -11.57 -7.32
C LEU A 299 27.21 -11.79 -8.84
N GLU A 300 28.06 -12.65 -9.40
CA GLU A 300 28.04 -13.00 -10.82
C GLU A 300 26.70 -13.65 -11.23
N GLU A 301 26.17 -14.57 -10.41
CA GLU A 301 24.86 -15.17 -10.61
C GLU A 301 23.71 -14.13 -10.55
N ALA A 302 23.80 -13.17 -9.63
CA ALA A 302 22.82 -12.09 -9.52
C ALA A 302 22.87 -11.15 -10.73
N ILE A 303 24.07 -10.79 -11.21
CA ILE A 303 24.25 -9.97 -12.42
C ILE A 303 23.69 -10.69 -13.64
N GLY A 304 24.05 -11.96 -13.84
CA GLY A 304 23.55 -12.74 -14.97
C GLY A 304 22.02 -12.87 -14.98
N ARG A 305 21.39 -13.02 -13.81
CA ARG A 305 19.92 -12.99 -13.70
C ARG A 305 19.32 -11.63 -14.04
N ALA A 306 19.97 -10.54 -13.65
CA ALA A 306 19.51 -9.18 -13.94
C ALA A 306 19.63 -8.87 -15.44
N GLU A 307 20.76 -9.22 -16.05
CA GLU A 307 20.99 -9.07 -17.50
C GLU A 307 19.97 -9.88 -18.31
N ASN A 308 19.70 -11.14 -17.91
CA ASN A 308 18.69 -11.96 -18.57
C ASN A 308 17.27 -11.38 -18.46
N ARG A 309 16.89 -10.84 -17.29
CA ARG A 309 15.58 -10.16 -17.15
C ARG A 309 15.48 -8.94 -18.05
N GLN A 310 16.56 -8.17 -18.14
CA GLN A 310 16.59 -6.97 -18.97
C GLN A 310 16.57 -7.31 -20.46
N SER A 311 17.27 -8.36 -20.89
CA SER A 311 17.20 -8.83 -22.28
C SER A 311 15.82 -9.38 -22.63
N SER A 312 15.19 -10.17 -21.74
CA SER A 312 13.83 -10.66 -21.95
C SER A 312 12.80 -9.54 -22.04
N GLN A 313 12.94 -8.50 -21.22
CA GLN A 313 12.04 -7.34 -21.23
C GLN A 313 12.25 -6.45 -22.48
N LEU A 314 13.50 -6.27 -22.93
CA LEU A 314 13.81 -5.59 -24.20
C LEU A 314 13.35 -6.40 -25.42
N GLU A 315 13.42 -7.73 -25.37
CA GLU A 315 12.88 -8.61 -26.42
C GLU A 315 11.35 -8.55 -26.48
N GLU A 316 10.65 -8.46 -25.33
CA GLU A 316 9.20 -8.21 -25.30
C GLU A 316 8.84 -6.82 -25.87
N ASP A 317 9.57 -5.77 -25.50
CA ASP A 317 9.31 -4.40 -25.97
C ASP A 317 9.67 -4.18 -27.45
N MET A 318 10.65 -4.93 -27.98
CA MET A 318 11.11 -4.85 -29.37
C MET A 318 10.53 -5.95 -30.27
N ALA A 319 9.76 -6.88 -29.72
CA ALA A 319 9.06 -7.87 -30.52
C ALA A 319 8.17 -7.12 -31.54
N PRO A 320 8.25 -7.44 -32.85
CA PRO A 320 7.32 -6.90 -33.81
C PRO A 320 5.90 -7.22 -33.32
N ASN A 321 4.96 -6.29 -33.46
CA ASN A 321 3.56 -6.48 -33.08
C ASN A 321 2.95 -7.63 -33.90
N VAL A 322 3.15 -8.87 -33.44
CA VAL A 322 2.68 -10.11 -34.08
C VAL A 322 1.15 -10.16 -34.09
N ASP A 323 0.49 -9.33 -33.27
CA ASP A 323 -0.96 -9.22 -33.17
C ASP A 323 -1.61 -8.70 -34.47
N GLN A 324 -0.87 -8.03 -35.36
CA GLN A 324 -1.41 -7.55 -36.64
C GLN A 324 -1.67 -8.67 -37.67
N ASP A 325 -0.99 -9.81 -37.57
CA ASP A 325 -1.13 -10.96 -38.48
C ASP A 325 -1.97 -12.11 -37.89
N LEU A 326 -2.45 -11.98 -36.63
CA LEU A 326 -3.31 -12.97 -36.01
C LEU A 326 -4.72 -12.97 -36.63
N LYS A 327 -5.22 -14.17 -36.91
CA LYS A 327 -6.57 -14.38 -37.45
C LYS A 327 -7.61 -13.86 -36.46
N ILE A 328 -8.57 -13.07 -36.96
CA ILE A 328 -9.62 -12.49 -36.15
C ILE A 328 -10.77 -13.51 -35.98
N TYR A 329 -11.15 -13.79 -34.74
CA TYR A 329 -12.31 -14.60 -34.38
C TYR A 329 -13.34 -13.74 -33.65
N PRO A 330 -14.54 -13.51 -34.22
CA PRO A 330 -15.61 -12.81 -33.51
C PRO A 330 -16.01 -13.56 -32.24
N HIS A 331 -16.49 -12.84 -31.22
CA HIS A 331 -17.03 -13.44 -30.00
C HIS A 331 -18.10 -14.51 -30.26
N GLU A 332 -18.94 -14.28 -31.28
CA GLU A 332 -19.96 -15.26 -31.71
C GLU A 332 -19.34 -16.57 -32.19
N GLU A 333 -18.15 -16.53 -32.81
CA GLU A 333 -17.45 -17.73 -33.23
C GLU A 333 -16.81 -18.44 -32.03
N VAL A 334 -16.11 -17.70 -31.17
CA VAL A 334 -15.48 -18.25 -29.96
C VAL A 334 -16.51 -18.94 -29.06
N SER A 335 -17.70 -18.36 -28.91
CA SER A 335 -18.79 -18.90 -28.09
C SER A 335 -19.28 -20.30 -28.52
N LYS A 336 -19.01 -20.72 -29.77
CA LYS A 336 -19.35 -22.06 -30.27
C LYS A 336 -18.39 -23.14 -29.80
N HIS A 337 -17.24 -22.77 -29.25
CA HIS A 337 -16.18 -23.68 -28.81
C HIS A 337 -16.18 -23.78 -27.27
N ASN A 338 -17.23 -24.37 -26.71
CA ASN A 338 -17.49 -24.49 -25.27
C ASN A 338 -17.72 -25.94 -24.80
N SER A 339 -17.14 -26.93 -25.49
CA SER A 339 -17.35 -28.35 -25.20
C SER A 339 -16.05 -29.12 -25.11
N THR A 340 -16.08 -30.32 -24.51
CA THR A 340 -14.89 -31.17 -24.31
C THR A 340 -14.18 -31.58 -25.60
N SER A 341 -14.86 -31.57 -26.74
CA SER A 341 -14.28 -31.88 -28.05
C SER A 341 -13.82 -30.65 -28.84
N SER A 342 -14.10 -29.45 -28.33
CA SER A 342 -13.82 -28.17 -28.98
C SER A 342 -13.99 -27.04 -27.95
N LEU A 343 -12.88 -26.61 -27.35
CA LEU A 343 -12.83 -25.69 -26.22
C LEU A 343 -11.85 -24.55 -26.47
N TRP A 344 -12.37 -23.33 -26.65
CA TRP A 344 -11.58 -22.12 -26.81
C TRP A 344 -11.84 -21.15 -25.68
N ILE A 345 -10.84 -20.37 -25.31
CA ILE A 345 -10.94 -19.32 -24.29
C ILE A 345 -10.31 -18.02 -24.81
N VAL A 346 -10.76 -16.88 -24.27
CA VAL A 346 -10.12 -15.58 -24.53
C VAL A 346 -9.35 -15.14 -23.30
N VAL A 347 -8.10 -14.70 -23.47
CA VAL A 347 -7.26 -14.09 -22.42
C VAL A 347 -6.52 -12.92 -23.04
N ASP A 348 -6.63 -11.73 -22.44
CA ASP A 348 -6.00 -10.48 -22.92
C ASP A 348 -6.26 -10.23 -24.43
N ASP A 349 -7.54 -10.29 -24.84
CA ASP A 349 -8.03 -10.14 -26.22
C ASP A 349 -7.51 -11.20 -27.24
N LYS A 350 -6.80 -12.23 -26.78
CA LYS A 350 -6.28 -13.33 -27.61
C LYS A 350 -7.07 -14.61 -27.43
N VAL A 351 -7.27 -15.36 -28.52
CA VAL A 351 -8.07 -16.58 -28.56
C VAL A 351 -7.15 -17.80 -28.55
N TYR A 352 -7.39 -18.71 -27.61
CA TYR A 352 -6.59 -19.92 -27.39
C TYR A 352 -7.43 -21.18 -27.57
N ASP A 353 -6.94 -22.15 -28.35
CA ASP A 353 -7.55 -23.47 -28.47
C ASP A 353 -6.95 -24.43 -27.45
N VAL A 354 -7.62 -24.57 -26.31
CA VAL A 354 -7.19 -25.40 -25.18
C VAL A 354 -7.77 -26.81 -25.22
N THR A 355 -8.40 -27.23 -26.33
CA THR A 355 -9.07 -28.54 -26.45
C THR A 355 -8.15 -29.71 -26.08
N LYS A 356 -6.88 -29.65 -26.49
CA LYS A 356 -5.89 -30.70 -26.19
C LYS A 356 -5.32 -30.60 -24.78
N PHE A 357 -5.34 -29.41 -24.20
CA PHE A 357 -4.81 -29.12 -22.87
C PHE A 357 -5.83 -29.41 -21.76
N LEU A 358 -7.10 -29.61 -22.11
CA LEU A 358 -8.20 -29.84 -21.15
C LEU A 358 -7.88 -30.89 -20.08
N LEU A 359 -7.31 -32.03 -20.48
CA LEU A 359 -6.97 -33.14 -19.57
C LEU A 359 -5.60 -32.97 -18.87
N GLU A 360 -4.80 -32.01 -19.32
CA GLU A 360 -3.46 -31.73 -18.79
C GLU A 360 -3.47 -30.54 -17.83
N HIS A 361 -4.59 -29.82 -17.74
CA HIS A 361 -4.73 -28.64 -16.91
C HIS A 361 -4.63 -28.96 -15.40
N PRO A 362 -3.60 -28.45 -14.69
CA PRO A 362 -3.40 -28.76 -13.28
C PRO A 362 -4.53 -28.29 -12.35
N GLY A 363 -5.31 -27.29 -12.77
CA GLY A 363 -6.48 -26.78 -12.04
C GLY A 363 -7.76 -27.60 -12.24
N GLY A 364 -7.70 -28.68 -13.03
CA GLY A 364 -8.85 -29.53 -13.37
C GLY A 364 -9.53 -29.12 -14.68
N GLU A 365 -10.28 -30.05 -15.29
CA GLU A 365 -10.98 -29.82 -16.55
C GLU A 365 -12.20 -28.89 -16.39
N GLU A 366 -12.86 -28.93 -15.23
CA GLU A 366 -14.10 -28.19 -14.94
C GLU A 366 -13.91 -26.68 -15.09
N VAL A 367 -12.79 -26.14 -14.60
CA VAL A 367 -12.52 -24.70 -14.67
C VAL A 367 -12.27 -24.19 -16.10
N LEU A 368 -11.72 -25.03 -16.99
CA LEU A 368 -11.58 -24.68 -18.40
C LEU A 368 -12.90 -24.79 -19.15
N LEU A 369 -13.76 -25.74 -18.78
CA LEU A 369 -15.10 -25.88 -19.36
C LEU A 369 -16.02 -24.72 -18.97
N ASP A 370 -15.94 -24.24 -17.73
CA ASP A 370 -16.69 -23.07 -17.25
C ASP A 370 -16.26 -21.78 -17.98
N ALA A 371 -14.97 -21.65 -18.30
CA ALA A 371 -14.41 -20.57 -19.09
C ALA A 371 -14.60 -20.75 -20.61
N GLY A 372 -15.11 -21.91 -21.04
CA GLY A 372 -15.24 -22.29 -22.44
C GLY A 372 -16.12 -21.34 -23.25
N GLY A 373 -15.58 -20.87 -24.37
CA GLY A 373 -16.25 -19.94 -25.29
C GLY A 373 -16.40 -18.51 -24.77
N GLN A 374 -15.70 -18.14 -23.70
CA GLN A 374 -15.84 -16.86 -23.00
C GLN A 374 -14.49 -16.16 -22.78
N ASP A 375 -14.54 -14.92 -22.30
CA ASP A 375 -13.37 -14.19 -21.81
C ASP A 375 -13.05 -14.62 -20.38
N ALA A 376 -11.87 -15.21 -20.25
CA ALA A 376 -11.33 -15.79 -19.03
C ALA A 376 -10.18 -14.96 -18.46
N THR A 377 -9.95 -13.73 -18.95
CA THR A 377 -8.82 -12.87 -18.56
C THR A 377 -8.76 -12.65 -17.04
N GLU A 378 -9.89 -12.32 -16.43
CA GLU A 378 -10.01 -12.11 -14.98
C GLU A 378 -9.70 -13.41 -14.21
N ALA A 379 -10.40 -14.50 -14.55
CA ALA A 379 -10.19 -15.81 -13.94
C ALA A 379 -8.75 -16.32 -14.08
N PHE A 380 -8.09 -16.03 -15.21
CA PHE A 380 -6.71 -16.42 -15.45
C PHE A 380 -5.72 -15.61 -14.59
N ASN A 381 -5.96 -14.32 -14.41
CA ASN A 381 -5.09 -13.43 -13.63
C ASN A 381 -5.26 -13.64 -12.11
N ASP A 382 -6.48 -13.86 -11.63
CA ASP A 382 -6.78 -14.05 -10.20
C ASP A 382 -6.14 -15.31 -9.60
N VAL A 383 -5.98 -16.36 -10.41
CA VAL A 383 -5.34 -17.62 -9.98
C VAL A 383 -3.82 -17.46 -9.83
N GLY A 384 -3.20 -16.45 -10.45
CA GLY A 384 -1.77 -16.18 -10.30
C GLY A 384 -0.86 -17.19 -11.00
N HIS A 385 -1.17 -17.53 -12.26
CA HIS A 385 -0.35 -18.43 -13.08
C HIS A 385 1.12 -17.98 -13.18
N SER A 386 2.06 -18.93 -13.04
CA SER A 386 3.50 -18.67 -13.12
C SER A 386 3.93 -18.17 -14.51
N ALA A 387 5.11 -17.55 -14.60
CA ALA A 387 5.68 -17.13 -15.89
C ALA A 387 5.79 -18.30 -16.89
N ASP A 388 6.16 -19.49 -16.41
CA ASP A 388 6.24 -20.72 -17.23
C ASP A 388 4.87 -21.14 -17.79
N ALA A 389 3.81 -20.98 -17.00
CA ALA A 389 2.44 -21.27 -17.44
C ALA A 389 1.96 -20.28 -18.52
N LYS A 390 2.31 -18.99 -18.37
CA LYS A 390 2.04 -17.96 -19.39
C LYS A 390 2.83 -18.21 -20.68
N GLU A 391 4.04 -18.74 -20.58
CA GLU A 391 4.84 -19.10 -21.76
C GLU A 391 4.22 -20.30 -22.51
N MET A 392 3.82 -21.34 -21.78
CA MET A 392 3.14 -22.52 -22.35
C MET A 392 1.83 -22.17 -23.06
N MET A 393 1.12 -21.16 -22.58
CA MET A 393 -0.13 -20.68 -23.18
C MET A 393 0.05 -20.21 -24.64
N LYS A 394 1.25 -19.72 -25.00
CA LYS A 394 1.54 -19.24 -26.37
C LYS A 394 1.38 -20.33 -27.43
N ASP A 395 1.61 -21.61 -27.08
CA ASP A 395 1.47 -22.74 -28.00
C ASP A 395 0.02 -23.01 -28.43
N TYR A 396 -0.95 -22.51 -27.66
CA TYR A 396 -2.38 -22.68 -27.92
C TYR A 396 -3.02 -21.46 -28.61
N LEU A 397 -2.24 -20.42 -28.88
CA LEU A 397 -2.73 -19.18 -29.51
C LEU A 397 -3.18 -19.45 -30.95
N ILE A 398 -4.45 -19.21 -31.25
CA ILE A 398 -5.01 -19.40 -32.59
C ILE A 398 -5.39 -18.09 -33.28
N GLY A 399 -5.59 -17.00 -32.52
CA GLY A 399 -5.99 -15.71 -33.08
C GLY A 399 -6.31 -14.66 -32.02
N ARG A 400 -7.10 -13.65 -32.40
CA ARG A 400 -7.53 -12.55 -31.51
C ARG A 400 -8.99 -12.17 -31.75
N ILE A 401 -9.62 -11.54 -30.77
CA ILE A 401 -10.96 -10.95 -30.95
C ILE A 401 -10.86 -9.58 -31.67
N PRO A 402 -11.94 -9.10 -32.33
CA PRO A 402 -11.94 -7.78 -32.95
C PRO A 402 -11.65 -6.69 -31.92
N ALA A 403 -10.81 -5.72 -32.27
CA ALA A 403 -10.57 -4.56 -31.43
C ALA A 403 -11.88 -3.78 -31.25
N ASP A 404 -12.29 -3.57 -30.00
CA ASP A 404 -13.44 -2.74 -29.66
C ASP A 404 -13.03 -1.26 -29.77
N ASP A 405 -13.51 -0.58 -30.81
CA ASP A 405 -13.25 0.85 -31.08
C ASP A 405 -13.73 1.79 -29.95
N SER A 406 -14.45 1.27 -28.94
CA SER A 406 -14.89 2.05 -27.77
C SER A 406 -13.81 2.30 -26.70
N ARG A 407 -12.65 1.62 -26.75
CA ARG A 407 -11.57 1.75 -25.73
C ARG A 407 -10.37 2.61 -26.15
N ASN A 408 -10.23 2.98 -27.42
CA ASN A 408 -9.04 3.68 -27.96
C ASN A 408 -9.27 5.16 -28.31
N ALA A 409 -9.63 5.98 -27.34
CA ALA A 409 -9.60 7.44 -27.48
C ALA A 409 -8.80 8.10 -26.35
N LYS A 410 -7.46 8.01 -26.43
CA LYS A 410 -6.49 9.12 -26.28
C LYS A 410 -5.07 8.59 -26.00
N ALA A 411 -4.23 8.62 -27.03
CA ALA A 411 -2.80 8.88 -26.87
C ALA A 411 -2.38 9.92 -27.93
N PRO A 412 -1.66 10.99 -27.58
CA PRO A 412 -1.21 11.97 -28.55
C PRO A 412 -0.04 11.40 -29.37
N VAL A 413 -0.12 11.60 -30.69
CA VAL A 413 0.91 11.25 -31.68
C VAL A 413 2.15 12.10 -31.46
N VAL A 414 3.29 11.47 -31.10
CA VAL A 414 4.61 12.10 -31.19
C VAL A 414 5.26 11.66 -32.50
N GLN A 415 5.54 12.63 -33.36
CA GLN A 415 6.25 12.42 -34.62
C GLN A 415 7.73 12.13 -34.34
N SER A 416 8.21 11.00 -34.83
CA SER A 416 9.63 10.64 -34.88
C SER A 416 10.34 11.47 -35.96
N THR A 417 11.35 12.24 -35.55
CA THR A 417 12.40 12.72 -36.45
C THR A 417 13.75 12.23 -35.94
N ASN A 418 14.36 11.32 -36.69
CA ASN A 418 15.73 10.87 -36.49
C ASN A 418 16.72 12.00 -36.83
N ASN A 419 17.64 12.29 -35.90
CA ASN A 419 19.07 12.44 -36.14
C ASN A 419 19.75 12.95 -34.86
N THR A 420 20.45 12.06 -34.15
CA THR A 420 21.35 12.46 -33.06
C THR A 420 22.69 11.77 -33.26
N THR A 421 23.75 12.57 -33.27
CA THR A 421 25.12 12.18 -33.64
C THR A 421 25.88 11.70 -32.40
N TRP A 422 26.84 10.78 -32.56
CA TRP A 422 27.66 10.13 -31.51
C TRP A 422 28.26 11.06 -30.43
N THR A 423 28.37 12.36 -30.69
CA THR A 423 28.91 13.35 -29.76
C THR A 423 27.96 13.79 -28.65
N GLU A 424 26.64 13.62 -28.79
CA GLU A 424 25.67 14.00 -27.73
C GLU A 424 25.45 12.88 -26.68
N ILE A 425 25.85 11.64 -27.00
CA ILE A 425 25.84 10.49 -26.06
C ILE A 425 26.96 10.65 -25.00
N PHE A 426 28.09 11.25 -25.36
CA PHE A 426 29.22 11.44 -24.43
C PHE A 426 28.98 12.56 -23.40
N THR A 427 27.98 13.41 -23.61
CA THR A 427 27.64 14.51 -22.69
C THR A 427 26.31 14.31 -21.96
N SER A 428 25.64 13.16 -22.11
CA SER A 428 24.36 12.91 -21.44
C SER A 428 24.56 12.52 -19.96
N PRO A 429 23.77 13.05 -19.01
CA PRO A 429 23.98 12.86 -17.56
C PRO A 429 23.67 11.44 -17.04
N THR A 430 23.35 10.48 -17.90
CA THR A 430 22.96 9.10 -17.57
C THR A 430 24.14 8.14 -17.40
N TRP A 431 25.32 8.48 -17.93
CA TRP A 431 26.44 7.52 -18.01
C TRP A 431 27.36 7.50 -16.78
N THR A 432 27.28 8.51 -15.90
CA THR A 432 28.14 8.63 -14.71
C THR A 432 27.77 7.71 -13.55
N ASN A 433 26.60 7.06 -13.58
CA ASN A 433 26.13 6.19 -12.48
C ASN A 433 26.75 4.78 -12.48
N PHE A 434 27.41 4.35 -13.55
CA PHE A 434 28.03 3.02 -13.64
C PHE A 434 29.56 3.04 -13.53
N LEU A 435 30.23 4.14 -13.88
CA LEU A 435 31.69 4.21 -13.88
C LEU A 435 32.31 4.43 -12.49
N ILE A 436 31.56 4.96 -11.51
CA ILE A 436 32.08 5.15 -10.15
C ILE A 436 32.14 3.80 -9.40
N PRO A 437 31.10 2.94 -9.41
CA PRO A 437 31.18 1.60 -8.83
C PRO A 437 32.16 0.69 -9.58
N VAL A 438 32.18 0.74 -10.93
CA VAL A 438 33.11 -0.05 -11.75
C VAL A 438 34.55 0.46 -11.57
N GLY A 439 34.76 1.77 -11.46
CA GLY A 439 36.07 2.38 -11.23
C GLY A 439 36.63 2.08 -9.84
N ILE A 440 35.80 2.11 -8.79
CA ILE A 440 36.19 1.71 -7.43
C ILE A 440 36.46 0.21 -7.39
N SER A 441 35.65 -0.62 -8.06
CA SER A 441 35.86 -2.07 -8.15
C SER A 441 37.14 -2.43 -8.91
N LEU A 442 37.46 -1.68 -9.98
CA LEU A 442 38.71 -1.84 -10.73
C LEU A 442 39.92 -1.39 -9.91
N LEU A 443 39.80 -0.31 -9.12
CA LEU A 443 40.86 0.18 -8.23
C LEU A 443 41.12 -0.80 -7.08
N VAL A 444 40.06 -1.36 -6.47
CA VAL A 444 40.13 -2.40 -5.44
C VAL A 444 40.74 -3.69 -6.03
N TYR A 445 40.34 -4.09 -7.22
CA TYR A 445 40.91 -5.25 -7.91
C TYR A 445 42.40 -5.06 -8.24
N LEU A 446 42.80 -3.88 -8.73
CA LEU A 446 44.19 -3.59 -9.08
C LEU A 446 45.08 -3.46 -7.83
N THR A 447 44.60 -2.88 -6.73
CA THR A 447 45.33 -2.83 -5.46
C THR A 447 45.46 -4.22 -4.83
N TYR A 448 44.41 -5.04 -4.85
CA TYR A 448 44.43 -6.45 -4.43
C TYR A 448 45.42 -7.30 -5.25
N LYS A 449 45.40 -7.17 -6.57
CA LYS A 449 46.30 -7.91 -7.49
C LYS A 449 47.76 -7.46 -7.37
N SER A 450 48.00 -6.20 -7.02
CA SER A 450 49.33 -5.66 -6.74
C SER A 450 49.86 -6.16 -5.40
N ALA A 451 49.02 -6.25 -4.37
CA ALA A 451 49.37 -6.81 -3.07
C ALA A 451 49.73 -8.31 -3.15
N GLN A 452 49.00 -9.10 -3.95
CA GLN A 452 49.32 -10.52 -4.20
C GLN A 452 50.65 -10.74 -4.94
N ARG A 453 51.11 -9.77 -5.73
CA ARG A 453 52.43 -9.84 -6.39
C ARG A 453 53.59 -9.48 -5.47
N ILE A 454 53.35 -8.66 -4.45
CA ILE A 454 54.39 -8.17 -3.53
C ILE A 454 54.57 -9.12 -2.33
N PHE A 455 53.53 -9.85 -1.92
CA PHE A 455 53.59 -10.85 -0.86
C PHE A 455 53.13 -12.22 -1.36
N PRO A 456 53.98 -12.95 -2.11
CA PRO A 456 53.72 -14.35 -2.37
C PRO A 456 54.06 -15.13 -1.10
N SER A 457 53.04 -15.71 -0.47
CA SER A 457 53.09 -16.66 0.66
C SER A 457 53.58 -16.11 2.03
N ILE A 458 52.62 -15.91 2.93
CA ILE A 458 52.65 -16.42 4.31
C ILE A 458 51.34 -17.17 4.52
#